data_AF-D6PJG6-F1
#
_entry.id   AF-D6PJG6-F1
#
_cell.length_a   1.000
_cell.length_b   1.000
_cell.length_c   1.000
_cell.angle_alpha   90.00
_cell.angle_beta   90.00
_cell.angle_gamma   90.00
#
_symmetry.space_group_name_H-M   'P 1'
#
loop_
_entity.id
_entity.type
_entity.pdbx_description
1 polymer ?
#
loop_
_entity_poly.entity_id
_entity_poly.type
_entity_poly.pdbx_seq_one_letter_code
_entity_poly.pdbx_strand_id
1 'polypeptide(L)'
;MPQDYINYVRFSWVDTAGIEHIIYPTKDTSIPSQAILQDSDYDYLYDVNENLMVGSALTNERFRDFDATNLSGTLESNDYFYHTNYHTEKIGNIGQRYGGNPENMQENGLFIIDEVNGKISFSSNLKDKLITFKYISDGLATDNETKIHKLAEDAVYQNIVFNLLNTRLGVPEYVINRYRKSRRAAMRNAKIRLSNLKIGELTQVMRGKSKHLKH
;
A
#
# COMPACT_ATOMS: atom_id res chain seq x y z
N MET A 1 -4.42 -10.28 -6.15
CA MET A 1 -5.38 -9.19 -5.95
C MET A 1 -6.60 -9.46 -6.83
N PRO A 2 -7.78 -8.89 -6.54
CA PRO A 2 -8.90 -8.88 -7.49
C PRO A 2 -8.46 -8.30 -8.83
N GLN A 3 -9.08 -8.77 -9.91
CA GLN A 3 -8.72 -8.37 -11.27
C GLN A 3 -9.09 -6.90 -11.57
N ASP A 4 -10.17 -6.42 -11.00
CA ASP A 4 -10.72 -5.07 -11.11
C ASP A 4 -10.08 -4.07 -10.13
N TYR A 5 -8.97 -4.45 -9.48
CA TYR A 5 -8.30 -3.64 -8.48
C TYR A 5 -7.65 -2.38 -9.09
N ILE A 6 -8.10 -1.21 -8.65
CA ILE A 6 -7.44 0.07 -8.96
C ILE A 6 -6.49 0.47 -7.83
N ASN A 7 -7.01 0.49 -6.60
CA ASN A 7 -6.29 0.99 -5.45
C ASN A 7 -6.91 0.45 -4.16
N TYR A 8 -6.11 0.31 -3.11
CA TYR A 8 -6.62 -0.10 -1.81
C TYR A 8 -7.18 1.12 -1.06
N VAL A 9 -8.29 0.91 -0.36
CA VAL A 9 -8.84 1.88 0.58
C VAL A 9 -8.25 1.63 1.97
N ARG A 10 -8.26 0.37 2.41
CA ARG A 10 -7.84 -0.03 3.75
C ARG A 10 -7.67 -1.55 3.84
N PHE A 11 -6.66 -1.96 4.60
CA PHE A 11 -6.56 -3.29 5.18
C PHE A 11 -6.88 -3.22 6.66
N SER A 12 -7.66 -4.18 7.15
CA SER A 12 -7.90 -4.33 8.58
C SER A 12 -8.01 -5.79 8.96
N TRP A 13 -7.59 -6.14 10.17
CA TRP A 13 -7.87 -7.45 10.74
C TRP A 13 -9.06 -7.35 11.70
N VAL A 14 -9.83 -8.43 11.83
CA VAL A 14 -11.01 -8.50 12.69
C VAL A 14 -10.66 -9.28 13.95
N ASP A 15 -10.97 -8.72 15.11
CA ASP A 15 -10.79 -9.40 16.39
C ASP A 15 -11.95 -10.36 16.74
N THR A 16 -11.83 -11.06 17.87
CA THR A 16 -12.86 -11.99 18.35
C THR A 16 -14.18 -11.30 18.70
N ALA A 17 -14.18 -9.97 18.91
CA ALA A 17 -15.36 -9.16 19.16
C ALA A 17 -15.99 -8.59 17.87
N GLY A 18 -15.36 -8.83 16.70
CA GLY A 18 -15.81 -8.31 15.41
C GLY A 18 -15.36 -6.88 15.10
N ILE A 19 -14.44 -6.30 15.87
CA ILE A 19 -13.92 -4.95 15.66
C ILE A 19 -12.79 -5.00 14.63
N GLU A 20 -12.86 -4.12 13.63
CA GLU A 20 -11.83 -3.99 12.60
C GLU A 20 -10.69 -3.07 13.02
N HIS A 21 -9.48 -3.62 13.11
CA HIS A 21 -8.24 -2.90 13.43
C HIS A 21 -7.44 -2.63 12.16
N ILE A 22 -7.08 -1.35 11.92
CA ILE A 22 -6.36 -0.93 10.71
C ILE A 22 -4.95 -1.50 10.68
N ILE A 23 -4.57 -2.10 9.55
CA ILE A 23 -3.20 -2.51 9.22
C ILE A 23 -2.59 -1.38 8.37
N TYR A 24 -1.35 -0.98 8.67
CA TYR A 24 -0.67 0.11 7.98
C TYR A 24 0.33 -0.41 6.94
N PRO A 25 0.56 0.34 5.84
CA PRO A 25 1.61 -0.01 4.91
C PRO A 25 2.98 0.23 5.55
N THR A 26 3.96 -0.61 5.22
CA THR A 26 5.35 -0.37 5.59
C THR A 26 6.12 0.29 4.45
N LYS A 27 7.03 1.21 4.80
CA LYS A 27 8.00 1.83 3.89
C LYS A 27 9.42 1.30 4.12
N ASP A 28 9.60 0.48 5.16
CA ASP A 28 10.90 0.05 5.67
C ASP A 28 11.38 -1.25 5.01
N THR A 29 10.57 -1.83 4.13
CA THR A 29 10.90 -3.03 3.33
C THR A 29 10.50 -2.83 1.87
N SER A 30 11.15 -3.59 0.99
CA SER A 30 10.84 -3.62 -0.44
C SER A 30 10.54 -5.06 -0.86
N ILE A 31 9.50 -5.22 -1.68
CA ILE A 31 9.22 -6.45 -2.41
C ILE A 31 9.51 -6.15 -3.88
N PRO A 32 10.73 -6.38 -4.36
CA PRO A 32 10.99 -6.29 -5.79
C PRO A 32 10.18 -7.39 -6.47
N SER A 33 9.46 -7.01 -7.53
CA SER A 33 8.61 -7.92 -8.29
C SER A 33 9.40 -9.02 -8.99
N GLN A 34 10.67 -8.74 -9.30
CA GLN A 34 11.65 -9.69 -9.82
C GLN A 34 12.98 -9.43 -9.13
N ALA A 35 13.59 -10.48 -8.57
CA ALA A 35 14.95 -10.41 -8.05
C ALA A 35 15.90 -11.05 -9.05
N ILE A 36 16.95 -10.33 -9.44
CA ILE A 36 18.01 -10.85 -10.29
C ILE A 36 18.82 -11.85 -9.46
N LEU A 37 19.03 -13.05 -10.00
CA LEU A 37 19.84 -14.05 -9.31
C LEU A 37 21.33 -13.74 -9.48
N GLN A 38 22.07 -13.93 -8.38
CA GLN A 38 23.51 -13.75 -8.32
C GLN A 38 24.16 -15.02 -7.75
N ASP A 39 25.38 -15.32 -8.20
CA ASP A 39 26.24 -16.31 -7.56
C ASP A 39 26.88 -15.73 -6.28
N SER A 40 27.54 -16.58 -5.52
CA SER A 40 28.39 -16.30 -4.37
C SER A 40 29.47 -15.23 -4.60
N ASP A 41 29.93 -15.05 -5.85
CA ASP A 41 30.88 -14.01 -6.25
C ASP A 41 30.20 -12.70 -6.69
N TYR A 42 28.88 -12.57 -6.52
CA TYR A 42 28.04 -11.43 -6.89
C TYR A 42 27.81 -11.21 -8.40
N ASP A 43 28.27 -12.13 -9.24
CA ASP A 43 28.00 -12.12 -10.68
C ASP A 43 26.56 -12.52 -10.99
N TYR A 44 25.97 -11.92 -12.03
CA TYR A 44 24.62 -12.24 -12.47
C TYR A 44 24.56 -13.61 -13.14
N LEU A 45 23.50 -14.36 -12.83
CA LEU A 45 23.24 -15.64 -13.45
C LEU A 45 22.43 -15.47 -14.75
N TYR A 46 22.79 -16.23 -15.77
CA TYR A 46 22.14 -16.24 -17.07
C TYR A 46 21.68 -17.65 -17.44
N ASP A 47 20.56 -17.75 -18.17
CA ASP A 47 20.08 -19.00 -18.73
C ASP A 47 20.92 -19.43 -19.95
N VAL A 48 20.61 -20.60 -20.52
CA VAL A 48 21.29 -21.16 -21.71
C VAL A 48 21.16 -20.25 -22.95
N ASN A 49 20.20 -19.32 -22.96
CA ASN A 49 19.94 -18.38 -24.04
C ASN A 49 20.47 -16.96 -23.73
N GLU A 50 21.34 -16.81 -22.72
CA GLU A 50 21.90 -15.53 -22.26
C GLU A 50 20.85 -14.55 -21.69
N ASN A 51 19.68 -15.04 -21.28
CA ASN A 51 18.72 -14.21 -20.55
C ASN A 51 19.05 -14.18 -19.07
N LEU A 52 18.89 -13.00 -18.46
CA LEU A 52 19.11 -12.82 -17.03
C LEU A 52 18.14 -13.70 -16.21
N MET A 53 18.68 -14.50 -15.30
CA MET A 53 17.86 -15.34 -14.44
C MET A 53 17.22 -14.50 -13.33
N VAL A 54 15.92 -14.67 -13.15
CA VAL A 54 15.14 -14.01 -12.11
C VAL A 54 14.53 -15.06 -11.17
N GLY A 55 14.48 -14.74 -9.88
CA GLY A 55 13.96 -15.62 -8.84
C GLY A 55 13.15 -14.89 -7.77
N SER A 56 12.88 -15.60 -6.66
CA SER A 56 12.22 -15.01 -5.49
C SER A 56 13.16 -14.06 -4.75
N ALA A 57 12.63 -12.91 -4.35
CA ALA A 57 13.39 -11.96 -3.55
C ALA A 57 13.56 -12.46 -2.11
N LEU A 58 14.81 -12.60 -1.66
CA LEU A 58 15.13 -12.93 -0.27
C LEU A 58 14.52 -11.91 0.72
N THR A 59 14.32 -10.66 0.29
CA THR A 59 13.65 -9.63 1.10
C THR A 59 12.20 -9.99 1.43
N ASN A 60 11.49 -10.67 0.51
CA ASN A 60 10.10 -11.10 0.72
C ASN A 60 10.03 -12.26 1.72
N GLU A 61 10.95 -13.21 1.62
CA GLU A 61 11.06 -14.33 2.58
C GLU A 61 11.35 -13.80 3.99
N ARG A 62 12.36 -12.93 4.12
CA ARG A 62 12.68 -12.27 5.40
C ARG A 62 11.53 -11.42 5.94
N PHE A 63 10.77 -10.77 5.07
CA PHE A 63 9.60 -9.98 5.49
C PHE A 63 8.44 -10.85 5.98
N ARG A 64 8.22 -12.01 5.36
CA ARG A 64 7.21 -12.98 5.83
C ARG A 64 7.58 -13.53 7.21
N ASP A 65 8.87 -13.76 7.43
CA ASP A 65 9.38 -14.29 8.70
C ASP A 65 9.61 -13.18 9.74
N PHE A 66 9.42 -11.91 9.34
CA PHE A 66 9.62 -10.76 10.21
C PHE A 66 8.53 -10.68 11.29
N ASP A 67 8.95 -10.65 12.55
CA ASP A 67 8.08 -10.33 13.68
C ASP A 67 7.91 -8.81 13.82
N ALA A 68 6.69 -8.32 13.57
CA ALA A 68 6.34 -6.91 13.69
C ALA A 68 6.52 -6.37 15.13
N THR A 69 6.54 -7.23 16.15
CA THR A 69 6.76 -6.83 17.54
C THR A 69 8.18 -6.31 17.78
N ASN A 70 9.16 -6.74 16.97
CA ASN A 70 10.54 -6.24 16.98
C ASN A 70 10.61 -4.79 16.46
N LEU A 71 9.80 -4.45 15.45
CA LEU A 71 9.72 -3.06 14.96
C LEU A 71 9.08 -2.14 16.00
N SER A 72 8.04 -2.65 16.66
CA SER A 72 7.40 -1.98 17.79
C SER A 72 8.24 -2.10 19.06
N GLY A 73 9.54 -2.41 19.00
CA GLY A 73 10.49 -2.30 20.13
C GLY A 73 10.05 -3.02 21.40
N THR A 74 9.37 -4.15 21.27
CA THR A 74 9.09 -5.03 22.42
C THR A 74 10.42 -5.70 22.78
N LEU A 75 10.81 -5.63 24.06
CA LEU A 75 12.00 -6.32 24.55
C LEU A 75 11.81 -7.83 24.33
N GLU A 76 12.84 -8.51 23.83
CA GLU A 76 12.81 -9.96 23.67
C GLU A 76 12.44 -10.62 24.99
N SER A 77 11.44 -11.51 24.93
CA SER A 77 10.89 -12.28 26.04
C SER A 77 11.90 -13.35 26.51
N ASN A 78 13.05 -12.94 27.03
CA ASN A 78 13.92 -13.84 27.80
C ASN A 78 13.83 -13.58 29.31
N ASP A 79 12.95 -12.66 29.73
CA ASP A 79 12.71 -12.38 31.14
C ASP A 79 11.49 -13.18 31.61
N TYR A 80 11.71 -14.09 32.56
CA TYR A 80 10.73 -15.08 33.07
C TYR A 80 9.46 -14.43 33.66
N PHE A 81 9.49 -13.11 33.90
CA PHE A 81 8.39 -12.30 34.43
C PHE A 81 7.65 -11.45 33.39
N TYR A 82 8.06 -11.47 32.12
CA TYR A 82 7.44 -10.66 31.06
C TYR A 82 6.77 -11.56 30.03
N HIS A 83 5.52 -11.94 30.26
CA HIS A 83 4.75 -12.65 29.25
C HIS A 83 4.21 -11.65 28.22
N THR A 84 4.95 -11.46 27.13
CA THR A 84 4.58 -10.62 25.97
C THR A 84 3.23 -10.97 25.34
N ASN A 85 2.70 -12.15 25.64
CA ASN A 85 1.43 -12.68 25.14
C ASN A 85 0.19 -12.20 25.93
N TYR A 86 0.34 -11.62 27.12
CA TYR A 86 -0.79 -11.11 27.90
C TYR A 86 -0.90 -9.59 27.77
N HIS A 87 -1.98 -9.12 27.14
CA HIS A 87 -2.29 -7.69 27.02
C HIS A 87 -2.35 -6.95 28.37
N THR A 88 -2.61 -7.67 29.47
CA THR A 88 -2.73 -7.11 30.82
C THR A 88 -1.39 -6.64 31.39
N GLU A 89 -0.27 -7.27 31.00
CA GLU A 89 1.07 -6.92 31.48
C GLU A 89 1.73 -5.81 30.63
N LYS A 90 1.25 -5.59 29.41
CA LYS A 90 1.56 -4.37 28.62
C LYS A 90 1.05 -3.09 29.28
N ILE A 91 0.08 -3.18 30.20
CA ILE A 91 -0.49 -2.02 30.90
C ILE A 91 0.54 -1.35 31.82
N GLY A 92 1.52 -2.09 32.36
CA GLY A 92 2.56 -1.57 33.24
C GLY A 92 3.57 -0.62 32.57
N ASN A 93 3.72 -0.70 31.24
CA ASN A 93 4.67 0.08 30.45
C ASN A 93 3.99 1.09 29.51
N ILE A 94 2.71 1.40 29.75
CA ILE A 94 1.99 2.43 29.00
C ILE A 94 2.67 3.78 29.24
N GLY A 95 3.16 4.41 28.17
CA GLY A 95 3.69 5.78 28.21
C GLY A 95 5.19 5.90 28.43
N GLN A 96 5.93 4.82 28.67
CA GLN A 96 7.39 4.86 28.87
C GLN A 96 8.21 4.86 27.57
N ARG A 97 7.53 4.79 26.41
CA ARG A 97 8.17 4.69 25.09
C ARG A 97 8.25 6.06 24.42
N TYR A 98 9.36 6.74 24.65
CA TYR A 98 9.66 8.05 24.07
C TYR A 98 10.48 7.91 22.78
N GLY A 99 10.41 8.90 21.89
CA GLY A 99 11.25 8.97 20.68
C GLY A 99 10.90 8.04 19.49
N GLY A 100 10.04 7.03 19.66
CA GLY A 100 9.68 6.14 18.54
C GLY A 100 8.66 6.72 17.55
N ASN A 101 8.70 6.23 16.29
CA ASN A 101 7.79 6.60 15.21
C ASN A 101 6.40 5.98 15.40
N PRO A 102 5.32 6.77 15.48
CA PRO A 102 3.97 6.23 15.72
C PRO A 102 3.43 5.31 14.63
N GLU A 103 3.94 5.39 13.39
CA GLU A 103 3.64 4.44 12.31
C GLU A 103 4.11 3.01 12.65
N ASN A 104 5.22 2.90 13.36
CA ASN A 104 5.91 1.64 13.65
C ASN A 104 5.59 1.12 15.08
N MET A 105 5.07 1.98 15.95
CA MET A 105 4.69 1.64 17.33
C MET A 105 3.24 1.17 17.41
N GLN A 106 2.94 0.06 16.75
CA GLN A 106 1.62 -0.55 16.71
C GLN A 106 1.73 -2.09 16.66
N GLU A 107 0.67 -2.79 17.08
CA GLU A 107 0.60 -4.26 17.10
C GLU A 107 -0.32 -4.83 16.01
N ASN A 108 -0.98 -3.97 15.27
CA ASN A 108 -1.94 -4.32 14.23
C ASN A 108 -1.30 -4.90 12.96
N GLY A 109 0.04 -4.96 12.88
CA GLY A 109 0.77 -5.54 11.76
C GLY A 109 0.98 -4.57 10.60
N LEU A 110 1.68 -5.06 9.60
CA LEU A 110 2.13 -4.31 8.44
C LEU A 110 1.77 -5.07 7.16
N PHE A 111 1.55 -4.33 6.08
CA PHE A 111 1.39 -4.91 4.75
C PHE A 111 2.25 -4.18 3.72
N ILE A 112 2.53 -4.88 2.63
CA ILE A 112 3.22 -4.34 1.46
C ILE A 112 2.61 -4.98 0.21
N ILE A 113 2.53 -4.17 -0.84
CA ILE A 113 1.84 -4.48 -2.10
C ILE A 113 2.90 -4.57 -3.18
N ASP A 114 2.90 -5.70 -3.89
CA ASP A 114 3.57 -5.87 -5.16
C ASP A 114 2.53 -5.73 -6.27
N GLU A 115 2.44 -4.53 -6.85
CA GLU A 115 1.47 -4.19 -7.89
C GLU A 115 1.73 -4.94 -9.20
N VAL A 116 2.99 -5.27 -9.50
CA VAL A 116 3.37 -5.92 -10.76
C VAL A 116 2.91 -7.38 -10.78
N ASN A 117 3.13 -8.10 -9.68
CA ASN A 117 2.70 -9.49 -9.55
C ASN A 117 1.30 -9.63 -8.96
N GLY A 118 0.65 -8.53 -8.58
CA GLY A 118 -0.67 -8.53 -7.93
C GLY A 118 -0.69 -9.25 -6.59
N LYS A 119 0.43 -9.23 -5.84
CA LYS A 119 0.59 -9.93 -4.55
C LYS A 119 0.56 -8.94 -3.39
N ILE A 120 -0.02 -9.36 -2.27
CA ILE A 120 -0.02 -8.60 -1.01
C ILE A 120 0.66 -9.49 0.02
N SER A 121 1.71 -8.97 0.66
CA SER A 121 2.38 -9.65 1.76
C SER A 121 2.03 -8.97 3.08
N PHE A 122 1.86 -9.78 4.11
CA PHE A 122 1.55 -9.35 5.48
C PHE A 122 2.68 -9.78 6.41
N SER A 123 2.87 -9.03 7.50
CA SER A 123 3.76 -9.43 8.58
C SER A 123 3.27 -10.68 9.32
N SER A 124 4.20 -11.42 9.92
CA SER A 124 3.92 -12.70 10.58
C SER A 124 2.86 -12.65 11.69
N ASN A 125 2.74 -11.53 12.41
CA ASN A 125 1.75 -11.33 13.48
C ASN A 125 0.28 -11.35 13.02
N LEU A 126 0.03 -11.28 11.71
CA LEU A 126 -1.29 -11.41 11.09
C LEU A 126 -1.65 -12.85 10.71
N LYS A 127 -0.77 -13.82 10.99
CA LYS A 127 -1.06 -15.23 10.80
C LYS A 127 -2.29 -15.63 11.63
N ASP A 128 -3.17 -16.42 11.02
CA ASP A 128 -4.44 -16.90 11.59
C ASP A 128 -5.47 -15.81 11.96
N LYS A 129 -5.23 -14.54 11.58
CA LYS A 129 -6.22 -13.46 11.74
C LYS A 129 -7.06 -13.30 10.48
N LEU A 130 -8.34 -12.95 10.66
CA LEU A 130 -9.24 -12.64 9.56
C LEU A 130 -8.94 -11.24 9.02
N ILE A 131 -8.54 -11.13 7.75
CA ILE A 131 -8.21 -9.86 7.09
C ILE A 131 -9.37 -9.42 6.20
N THR A 132 -9.83 -8.19 6.41
CA THR A 132 -10.77 -7.48 5.55
C THR A 132 -9.99 -6.56 4.61
N PHE A 133 -10.23 -6.73 3.31
CA PHE A 133 -9.64 -5.93 2.26
C PHE A 133 -10.70 -5.03 1.62
N LYS A 134 -10.54 -3.71 1.77
CA LYS A 134 -11.40 -2.70 1.16
C LYS A 134 -10.64 -2.04 0.01
N TYR A 135 -11.19 -2.08 -1.20
CA TYR A 135 -10.53 -1.56 -2.40
C TYR A 135 -11.50 -0.82 -3.31
N ILE A 136 -10.94 -0.06 -4.25
CA ILE A 136 -11.66 0.60 -5.32
C ILE A 136 -11.60 -0.32 -6.53
N SER A 137 -12.78 -0.77 -6.96
CA SER A 137 -12.99 -1.56 -8.15
C SER A 137 -13.32 -0.65 -9.35
N ASP A 138 -12.85 -1.00 -10.55
CA ASP A 138 -13.34 -0.41 -11.81
C ASP A 138 -14.57 -1.13 -12.40
N GLY A 139 -14.95 -2.26 -11.79
CA GLY A 139 -16.12 -3.07 -12.14
C GLY A 139 -15.99 -3.84 -13.46
N LEU A 140 -14.78 -3.97 -14.02
CA LEU A 140 -14.54 -4.73 -15.24
C LEU A 140 -14.26 -6.19 -14.90
N ALA A 141 -15.15 -7.09 -15.33
CA ALA A 141 -15.10 -8.52 -15.01
C ALA A 141 -14.56 -9.39 -16.15
N THR A 142 -14.22 -8.81 -17.30
CA THR A 142 -13.92 -9.57 -18.52
C THR A 142 -12.45 -9.43 -18.91
N ASP A 143 -11.78 -10.57 -19.11
CA ASP A 143 -10.33 -10.74 -19.28
C ASP A 143 -9.71 -10.08 -20.52
N ASN A 144 -10.53 -9.62 -21.48
CA ASN A 144 -10.07 -9.50 -22.86
C ASN A 144 -9.71 -8.11 -23.38
N GLU A 145 -9.93 -6.99 -22.68
CA GLU A 145 -9.81 -5.71 -23.42
C GLU A 145 -9.39 -4.43 -22.71
N THR A 146 -8.96 -4.44 -21.44
CA THR A 146 -8.52 -3.18 -20.82
C THR A 146 -7.22 -3.29 -20.04
N LYS A 147 -6.13 -2.83 -20.66
CA LYS A 147 -4.82 -2.57 -20.01
C LYS A 147 -4.82 -1.27 -19.18
N ILE A 148 -5.81 -0.39 -19.37
CA ILE A 148 -5.90 0.94 -18.75
C ILE A 148 -7.16 0.99 -17.88
N HIS A 149 -7.04 1.56 -16.67
CA HIS A 149 -8.18 1.77 -15.79
C HIS A 149 -9.24 2.67 -16.43
N LYS A 150 -10.51 2.29 -16.32
CA LYS A 150 -11.68 3.03 -16.84
C LYS A 150 -11.70 4.52 -16.47
N LEU A 151 -11.29 4.86 -15.24
CA LEU A 151 -11.24 6.25 -14.78
C LEU A 151 -10.15 7.07 -15.47
N ALA A 152 -9.00 6.44 -15.75
CA ALA A 152 -7.92 7.07 -16.49
C ALA A 152 -8.32 7.25 -17.96
N GLU A 153 -8.96 6.23 -18.53
CA GLU A 153 -9.51 6.26 -19.88
C GLU A 153 -10.52 7.41 -20.07
N ASP A 154 -11.53 7.52 -19.19
CA ASP A 154 -12.52 8.62 -19.26
C ASP A 154 -11.85 10.01 -19.14
N ALA A 155 -10.85 10.15 -18.27
CA ALA A 155 -10.09 11.40 -18.16
C ALA A 155 -9.32 11.74 -19.45
N VAL A 156 -8.74 10.75 -20.12
CA VAL A 156 -8.06 10.91 -21.40
C VAL A 156 -9.07 11.28 -22.50
N TYR A 157 -10.20 10.58 -22.60
CA TYR A 157 -11.24 10.90 -23.58
C TYR A 157 -11.77 12.31 -23.42
N GLN A 158 -12.10 12.74 -22.20
CA GLN A 158 -12.58 14.11 -21.95
C GLN A 158 -11.50 15.16 -22.29
N ASN A 159 -10.21 14.83 -22.14
CA ASN A 159 -9.12 15.72 -22.54
C ASN A 159 -9.01 15.83 -24.06
N ILE A 160 -9.06 14.71 -24.78
CA ILE A 160 -9.04 14.67 -26.24
C ILE A 160 -10.22 15.45 -26.81
N VAL A 161 -11.44 15.20 -26.32
CA VAL A 161 -12.67 15.89 -26.77
C VAL A 161 -12.56 17.40 -26.55
N PHE A 162 -12.07 17.84 -25.38
CA PHE A 162 -11.87 19.27 -25.13
C PHE A 162 -10.89 19.90 -26.11
N ASN A 163 -9.75 19.26 -26.37
CA ASN A 163 -8.73 19.80 -27.28
C ASN A 163 -9.23 19.84 -28.74
N LEU A 164 -9.99 18.83 -29.17
CA LEU A 164 -10.61 18.80 -30.49
C LEU A 164 -11.66 19.91 -30.65
N LEU A 165 -12.52 20.11 -29.66
CA LEU A 165 -13.54 21.17 -29.70
C LEU A 165 -12.93 22.57 -29.60
N ASN A 166 -11.82 22.73 -28.86
CA ASN A 166 -11.12 24.00 -28.72
C ASN A 166 -10.39 24.42 -30.01
N THR A 167 -9.98 23.46 -30.83
CA THR A 167 -9.31 23.72 -32.12
C THR A 167 -10.30 23.83 -33.29
N ARG A 168 -11.53 23.34 -33.13
CA ARG A 168 -12.56 23.33 -34.17
C ARG A 168 -13.19 24.71 -34.35
N LEU A 169 -13.21 25.18 -35.60
CA LEU A 169 -13.92 26.40 -35.99
C LEU A 169 -15.45 26.21 -35.95
N GLY A 170 -16.18 27.28 -35.59
CA GLY A 170 -17.64 27.28 -35.55
C GLY A 170 -18.28 26.67 -34.30
N VAL A 171 -17.48 26.32 -33.27
CA VAL A 171 -18.00 25.83 -31.98
C VAL A 171 -18.24 27.03 -31.05
N PRO A 172 -19.45 27.19 -30.49
CA PRO A 172 -19.73 28.25 -29.51
C PRO A 172 -18.91 28.09 -28.23
N GLU A 173 -18.47 29.21 -27.65
CA GLU A 173 -17.58 29.22 -26.47
C GLU A 173 -18.20 28.54 -25.24
N TYR A 174 -19.53 28.62 -25.07
CA TYR A 174 -20.20 27.97 -23.93
C TYR A 174 -20.04 26.43 -23.97
N VAL A 175 -19.97 25.83 -25.16
CA VAL A 175 -19.75 24.39 -25.33
C VAL A 175 -18.32 24.04 -24.91
N ILE A 176 -17.33 24.82 -25.37
CA ILE A 176 -15.92 24.68 -24.99
C ILE A 176 -15.78 24.79 -23.47
N ASN A 177 -16.42 25.78 -22.86
CA ASN A 177 -16.40 26.00 -21.42
C ASN A 177 -17.03 24.85 -20.62
N ARG A 178 -18.08 24.20 -21.15
CA ARG A 178 -18.67 23.00 -20.55
C ARG A 178 -17.69 21.83 -20.55
N TYR A 179 -17.07 21.54 -21.70
CA TYR A 179 -16.08 20.45 -21.80
C TYR A 179 -14.79 20.75 -21.02
N ARG A 180 -14.40 22.03 -20.88
CA ARG A 180 -13.32 22.44 -19.99
C ARG A 180 -13.58 22.02 -18.53
N LYS A 181 -14.81 22.22 -18.05
CA LYS A 181 -15.24 21.81 -16.70
C LYS A 181 -15.30 20.28 -16.59
N SER A 182 -15.88 19.61 -17.58
CA SER A 182 -15.97 18.13 -17.64
C SER A 182 -14.58 17.49 -17.57
N ARG A 183 -13.65 17.92 -18.44
CA ARG A 183 -12.24 17.48 -18.42
C ARG A 183 -11.59 17.66 -17.06
N ARG A 184 -11.74 18.85 -16.45
CA ARG A 184 -11.14 19.14 -15.15
C ARG A 184 -11.68 18.22 -14.06
N ALA A 185 -12.98 17.93 -14.07
CA ALA A 185 -13.63 17.04 -13.11
C ALA A 185 -13.15 15.59 -13.31
N ALA A 186 -13.17 15.06 -14.53
CA ALA A 186 -12.70 13.72 -14.87
C ALA A 186 -11.23 13.52 -14.49
N MET A 187 -10.36 14.48 -14.86
CA MET A 187 -8.93 14.44 -14.54
C MET A 187 -8.67 14.51 -13.03
N ARG A 188 -9.42 15.32 -12.28
CA ARG A 188 -9.32 15.36 -10.82
C ARG A 188 -9.76 14.05 -10.19
N ASN A 189 -10.86 13.46 -10.67
CA ASN A 189 -11.36 12.19 -10.16
C ASN A 189 -10.37 11.06 -10.42
N ALA A 190 -9.85 10.94 -11.65
CA ALA A 190 -8.81 9.98 -11.98
C ALA A 190 -7.57 10.17 -11.10
N LYS A 191 -7.09 11.41 -10.94
CA LYS A 191 -5.92 11.70 -10.10
C LYS A 191 -6.15 11.29 -8.64
N ILE A 192 -7.29 11.62 -8.05
CA ILE A 192 -7.58 11.26 -6.64
C ILE A 192 -7.65 9.74 -6.46
N ARG A 193 -8.22 9.02 -7.43
CA ARG A 193 -8.45 7.58 -7.35
C ARG A 193 -7.17 6.78 -7.61
N LEU A 194 -6.33 7.25 -8.54
CA LEU A 194 -5.00 6.68 -8.80
C LEU A 194 -3.98 7.11 -7.73
N SER A 195 -4.14 8.27 -7.11
CA SER A 195 -3.21 8.72 -6.08
C SER A 195 -3.33 7.85 -4.84
N ASN A 196 -2.21 7.28 -4.41
CA ASN A 196 -2.12 6.42 -3.24
C ASN A 196 -1.97 7.22 -1.92
N LEU A 197 -2.66 8.38 -1.80
CA LEU A 197 -2.61 9.22 -0.59
C LEU A 197 -3.82 8.97 0.30
N LYS A 198 -3.59 8.32 1.45
CA LYS A 198 -4.64 8.00 2.41
C LYS A 198 -4.51 8.81 3.69
N ILE A 199 -5.62 9.43 4.09
CA ILE A 199 -5.64 10.32 5.26
C ILE A 199 -5.29 9.57 6.54
N GLY A 200 -5.71 8.31 6.69
CA GLY A 200 -5.40 7.47 7.85
C GLY A 200 -3.92 7.09 7.98
N GLU A 201 -3.21 6.99 6.86
CA GLU A 201 -1.75 6.79 6.85
C GLU A 201 -1.05 8.12 7.19
N LEU A 202 -1.51 9.21 6.57
CA LEU A 202 -0.97 10.54 6.81
C LEU A 202 -1.14 11.01 8.25
N THR A 203 -2.24 10.65 8.93
CA THR A 203 -2.43 11.00 10.34
C THR A 203 -1.39 10.33 11.24
N GLN A 204 -0.96 9.10 10.94
CA GLN A 204 0.11 8.44 11.70
C GLN A 204 1.45 9.14 11.52
N VAL A 205 1.78 9.49 10.28
CA VAL A 205 3.00 10.27 9.96
C VAL A 205 2.98 11.61 10.69
N MET A 206 1.86 12.33 10.61
CA MET A 206 1.71 13.66 11.22
C MET A 206 1.70 13.61 12.75
N ARG A 207 1.21 12.52 13.34
CA ARG A 207 1.28 12.27 14.79
C ARG A 207 2.73 12.12 15.28
N GLY A 208 3.63 11.57 14.45
CA GLY A 208 5.06 11.53 14.75
C GLY A 208 5.70 12.92 14.73
N LYS A 209 5.31 13.75 13.76
CA LYS A 209 5.88 15.09 13.58
C LYS A 209 5.56 16.08 14.70
N SER A 210 4.38 15.98 15.34
CA SER A 210 4.03 16.86 16.46
C SER A 210 4.76 16.52 17.77
N LYS A 211 5.40 15.34 17.84
CA LYS A 211 6.14 14.86 19.02
C LYS A 211 7.57 15.42 19.03
N HIS A 212 7.73 16.74 19.07
CA HIS A 212 9.01 17.33 19.48
C HIS A 212 9.14 17.14 21.00
N LEU A 213 9.99 16.21 21.43
CA LEU A 213 10.55 16.28 22.78
C LEU A 213 11.35 17.59 22.81
N LYS A 214 10.86 18.58 23.56
CA LYS A 214 11.61 19.81 23.80
C LYS A 214 12.99 19.41 24.36
N HIS A 215 14.04 19.90 23.72
CA HIS A 215 15.42 19.74 24.16
C HIS A 215 15.69 20.62 25.39
#